data_AF-A0A2V7ETT0-F1
#
_entry.id   AF-A0A2V7ETT0-F1
#
_cell.length_a   1.000
_cell.length_b   1.000
_cell.length_c   1.000
_cell.angle_alpha   90.00
_cell.angle_beta   90.00
_cell.angle_gamma   90.00
#
_symmetry.space_group_name_H-M   'P 1'
#
loop_
_entity.id
_entity.type
_entity.pdbx_description
1 polymer ?
#
loop_
_entity_poly.entity_id
_entity_poly.type
_entity_poly.pdbx_seq_one_letter_code
_entity_poly.pdbx_strand_id
1 'polypeptide(L)' 'MAGFTTRRIGPCFAAEFEGLDLRKPLSPDDVAAVHAAMDEHAVLVFHDQRLDDAEQLAFSR' A
#
# COMPACT_ATOMS: atom_id res chain seq x y z
N MET A 1 -12.13 -10.67 -1.44
CA MET A 1 -11.66 -10.30 -0.08
C MET A 1 -10.16 -10.41 -0.12
N ALA A 2 -9.48 -9.31 -0.43
CA ALA A 2 -8.04 -9.30 -0.53
C ALA A 2 -7.44 -9.56 0.86
N GLY A 3 -6.55 -10.55 0.93
CA GLY A 3 -5.93 -11.01 2.16
C GLY A 3 -4.68 -10.21 2.47
N PHE A 4 -4.86 -8.97 2.93
CA PHE A 4 -3.77 -8.14 3.42
C PHE A 4 -4.05 -7.65 4.84
N THR A 5 -2.99 -7.27 5.53
CA THR A 5 -3.03 -6.80 6.93
C THR A 5 -2.27 -5.50 7.07
N THR A 6 -2.74 -4.63 7.98
CA THR A 6 -2.06 -3.39 8.34
C THR A 6 -1.56 -3.45 9.78
N ARG A 7 -0.34 -2.96 10.01
CA ARG A 7 0.28 -2.89 11.34
C ARG A 7 0.75 -1.47 11.61
N ARG A 8 0.21 -0.83 12.65
CA ARG A 8 0.62 0.53 13.03
C ARG A 8 2.10 0.58 13.42
N ILE A 9 2.79 1.64 12.99
CA ILE A 9 4.19 1.91 13.31
C ILE A 9 4.25 2.95 14.44
N GLY A 10 4.57 2.48 15.64
CA GLY A 10 4.72 3.34 16.81
C GLY A 10 3.42 4.06 17.22
N PRO A 11 3.51 5.15 18.01
CA PRO A 11 2.35 5.95 18.39
C PRO A 11 1.88 6.92 17.28
N CYS A 12 2.51 6.86 16.10
CA CYS A 12 2.39 7.87 15.06
C CYS A 12 1.31 7.54 14.02
N PHE A 13 1.20 8.43 13.03
CA PHE A 13 0.27 8.34 11.92
C PHE A 13 0.73 7.39 10.81
N ALA A 14 1.54 6.35 11.06
CA ALA A 14 2.03 5.48 9.99
C ALA A 14 1.66 4.01 10.20
N ALA A 15 1.52 3.25 9.11
CA ALA A 15 1.26 1.81 9.15
C ALA A 15 2.04 1.05 8.08
N GLU A 16 2.46 -0.17 8.42
CA GLU A 16 2.98 -1.15 7.47
C GLU A 16 1.84 -1.93 6.85
N PHE A 17 2.00 -2.30 5.60
CA PHE A 17 1.03 -3.03 4.81
C PHE A 17 1.66 -4.31 4.28
N GLU A 18 1.04 -5.45 4.59
CA GLU A 18 1.52 -6.78 4.18
C GLU A 18 0.47 -7.48 3.32
N GLY A 19 0.92 -8.18 2.27
CA GLY A 19 0.04 -8.96 1.38
C GLY A 19 -0.38 -8.26 0.09
N LEU A 20 0.12 -7.05 -0.17
CA LEU A 20 -0.09 -6.32 -1.43
C LEU A 20 1.21 -6.23 -2.23
N ASP A 21 1.15 -6.55 -3.53
CA ASP A 21 2.29 -6.48 -4.46
C ASP A 21 2.11 -5.29 -5.41
N LEU A 22 2.84 -4.20 -5.17
CA LEU A 22 2.74 -2.94 -5.91
C LEU A 22 3.37 -3.01 -7.31
N ARG A 23 4.13 -4.08 -7.61
CA ARG A 23 4.73 -4.31 -8.93
C ARG A 23 3.69 -4.76 -9.97
N LYS A 24 2.43 -4.97 -9.56
CA LYS A 24 1.34 -5.42 -10.42
C LYS A 24 0.21 -4.39 -10.42
N PRO A 25 -0.59 -4.33 -11.49
CA PRO A 25 -1.81 -3.54 -11.48
C PRO A 25 -2.72 -3.94 -10.32
N LEU A 26 -3.08 -2.96 -9.50
CA LEU A 26 -3.97 -3.15 -8.37
C LEU A 26 -5.42 -3.20 -8.85
N SER A 27 -6.24 -4.03 -8.19
CA SER A 27 -7.68 -4.00 -8.44
C SER A 27 -8.29 -2.71 -7.86
N PRO A 28 -9.47 -2.28 -8.34
CA PRO A 28 -10.17 -1.12 -7.76
C PRO A 28 -10.42 -1.26 -6.25
N ASP A 29 -10.67 -2.48 -5.77
CA ASP A 29 -10.88 -2.76 -4.35
C ASP A 29 -9.60 -2.59 -3.53
N ASP A 30 -8.45 -3.02 -4.08
CA ASP A 30 -7.14 -2.83 -3.43
C ASP A 30 -6.80 -1.34 -3.35
N VAL A 31 -7.03 -0.58 -4.42
CA VAL A 31 -6.81 0.87 -4.46
C VAL A 31 -7.69 1.57 -3.42
N ALA A 32 -8.97 1.22 -3.33
CA ALA A 32 -9.88 1.78 -2.35
C ALA A 32 -9.42 1.48 -0.91
N ALA A 33 -8.90 0.28 -0.65
CA ALA A 33 -8.37 -0.08 0.66
C ALA A 33 -7.08 0.66 1.02
N VAL A 34 -6.17 0.87 0.05
CA VAL A 34 -4.98 1.70 0.25
C VAL A 34 -5.37 3.13 0.59
N HIS A 35 -6.34 3.72 -0.12
CA HIS A 35 -6.84 5.05 0.20
C HIS A 35 -7.46 5.13 1.60
N ALA A 36 -8.31 4.17 1.98
CA ALA A 36 -8.88 4.14 3.33
C ALA A 36 -7.81 4.02 4.42
N ALA A 37 -6.76 3.23 4.17
CA ALA A 37 -5.65 3.12 5.09
C ALA A 37 -4.80 4.40 5.16
N MET A 38 -4.66 5.16 4.06
CA MET A 38 -4.05 6.49 4.07
C MET A 38 -4.89 7.51 4.84
N ASP A 39 -6.22 7.44 4.80
CA ASP A 39 -7.08 8.32 5.58
C ASP A 39 -6.90 8.08 7.09
N GLU A 40 -6.70 6.83 7.53
CA GLU A 40 -6.44 6.51 8.94
C GLU A 40 -5.00 6.80 9.37
N HIS A 41 -4.04 6.47 8.50
CA HIS A 41 -2.64 6.36 8.84
C HIS A 41 -1.74 7.13 7.87
N ALA A 42 -2.16 8.22 7.23
CA ALA A 42 -1.42 9.19 6.39
C ALA A 42 -0.15 8.75 5.58
N VAL A 43 0.80 8.04 6.18
CA VAL A 43 1.90 7.30 5.56
C VAL A 43 1.72 5.77 5.67
N LEU A 44 1.73 5.10 4.52
CA LEU A 44 1.77 3.64 4.42
C LEU A 44 3.15 3.16 3.97
N VAL A 45 3.63 2.08 4.57
CA VAL A 45 4.94 1.46 4.26
C VAL A 45 4.72 0.07 3.71
N PHE A 46 5.28 -0.19 2.53
CA PHE A 46 5.25 -1.49 1.85
C PHE A 46 6.67 -2.02 1.74
N HIS A 47 6.93 -3.19 2.31
CA HIS A 47 8.25 -3.82 2.29
C HIS A 47 8.45 -4.65 1.02
N ASP A 48 9.72 -4.84 0.62
CA ASP A 48 10.16 -5.68 -0.49
C ASP A 48 9.59 -5.33 -1.89
N GLN A 49 9.16 -4.08 -2.09
CA GLN A 49 8.67 -3.56 -3.36
C GLN A 49 9.80 -2.96 -4.20
N ARG A 50 10.62 -3.82 -4.83
CA ARG A 50 11.62 -3.35 -5.80
C ARG A 50 10.89 -2.99 -7.10
N LEU A 51 10.58 -1.71 -7.27
CA LEU A 51 9.92 -1.16 -8.45
C LEU A 51 10.97 -0.61 -9.42
N ASP A 52 10.83 -0.92 -10.71
CA ASP A 52 11.50 -0.16 -11.76
C ASP A 52 10.76 1.16 -12.06
N ASP A 53 11.33 1.99 -12.93
CA ASP A 53 10.77 3.31 -13.26
C ASP A 53 9.36 3.21 -13.88
N ALA A 54 9.11 2.18 -14.69
CA ALA A 54 7.82 1.98 -15.35
C ALA A 54 6.76 1.49 -14.36
N GLU A 55 7.13 0.59 -13.46
CA GLU A 55 6.28 0.10 -12.38
C GLU A 55 5.96 1.21 -11.37
N GLN A 56 6.93 2.03 -10.99
CA GLN A 56 6.72 3.19 -10.11
C GLN A 56 5.72 4.18 -10.74
N LEU A 57 5.86 4.47 -12.03
CA LEU A 57 4.94 5.35 -12.75
C LEU A 57 3.55 4.72 -12.91
N ALA A 58 3.47 3.40 -13.07
CA ALA A 58 2.20 2.69 -13.16
C ALA A 58 1.45 2.71 -11.82
N PHE A 59 2.16 2.54 -10.71
CA PHE A 59 1.61 2.62 -9.37
C PHE A 59 1.11 4.03 -9.00
N SER A 60 1.79 5.09 -9.46
CA SER A 60 1.49 6.48 -9.06
C SER A 60 0.40 7.17 -9.89
N ARG A 61 -0.24 6.49 -10.84
CA ARG A 61 -1.28 7.05 -11.71
C ARG A 61 -2.66 6.93 -11.09
#